data_AF-A0A133VKH7-F1
#
_entry.id   AF-A0A133VKH7-F1
#
_cell.length_a   1.000
_cell.length_b   1.000
_cell.length_c   1.000
_cell.angle_alpha   90.00
_cell.angle_beta   90.00
_cell.angle_gamma   90.00
#
_symmetry.space_group_name_H-M   'P 1'
#
loop_
_entity.id
_entity.type
_entity.pdbx_description
1 polymer ?
#
loop_
_entity_poly.entity_id
_entity_poly.type
_entity_poly.pdbx_seq_one_letter_code
_entity_poly.pdbx_strand_id
1 'polypeptide(L)'
;MRSSERNDSSFFRVLILRIKRSMDIMGGPSLTDEKIEKMKSLDEKGWSYRRIARELDISHSTVGRYLGKVKLGKTAWDGKVGFSKADSRRKLEIPDKVTGDVAEIAGALAGDGHLHHYLGRDYRVSIEGDPEKDREWYDEHLTKLLKEVHNLEVEMRIRSTEDYKVYGFQVGSKAIFQFYTNVLGLPSGEKKEKLKVPNSILKDEELFCRFVRGLFDTDGSLYIEDKGGRNYPRIQIQLASRKIIEQLDTNLDELGFVTQTNFDVESHGGPQQRDKPSTMHQLRLNGRGNLSHWLELIGFKNPTRHRSKLSEEILESKLGSEFKYEDIKPKMEELREEGKSYKEIAEELDIPSPHTIWRYLNRGEGGVKVSEIAGGGQEVRREIIDLMPRRRNVESGEILERLQERLGVKIRKQSFYQQLSRLRKEEKIEKIRRGLYGLLNQQI
;
A
#
# COMPACT_ATOMS: atom_id res chain seq x y z
N MET A 1 -19.95 -5.42 46.41
CA MET A 1 -19.64 -6.86 46.39
C MET A 1 -19.85 -7.35 44.96
N ARG A 2 -18.82 -7.97 44.37
CA ARG A 2 -18.76 -8.68 43.07
C ARG A 2 -18.89 -7.86 41.76
N SER A 3 -17.75 -7.59 41.13
CA SER A 3 -17.37 -8.17 39.81
C SER A 3 -16.07 -7.55 39.26
N SER A 4 -14.89 -8.03 39.70
CA SER A 4 -13.62 -7.70 39.01
C SER A 4 -12.63 -8.85 38.89
N GLU A 5 -12.99 -10.08 39.28
CA GLU A 5 -12.02 -11.18 39.43
C GLU A 5 -11.99 -12.21 38.29
N ARG A 6 -12.45 -11.91 37.07
CA ARG A 6 -12.51 -12.94 36.00
C ARG A 6 -11.75 -12.70 34.70
N ASN A 7 -10.87 -11.70 34.60
CA ASN A 7 -10.06 -11.53 33.37
C ASN A 7 -8.53 -11.47 33.55
N ASP A 8 -8.00 -11.52 34.78
CA ASP A 8 -6.54 -11.48 34.97
C ASP A 8 -5.86 -12.82 34.61
N SER A 9 -6.45 -13.97 34.92
CA SER A 9 -5.73 -15.24 34.75
C SER A 9 -5.38 -15.58 33.29
N SER A 10 -6.22 -15.20 32.31
CA SER A 10 -6.00 -15.49 30.88
C SER A 10 -4.95 -14.57 30.25
N PHE A 11 -5.02 -13.26 30.52
CA PHE A 11 -4.04 -12.28 30.06
C PHE A 11 -2.63 -12.58 30.63
N PHE A 12 -2.58 -13.00 31.89
CA PHE A 12 -1.32 -13.32 32.57
C PHE A 12 -0.67 -14.59 32.04
N ARG A 13 -1.43 -15.66 31.82
CA ARG A 13 -0.92 -16.89 31.17
C ARG A 13 -0.36 -16.60 29.78
N VAL A 14 -1.05 -15.75 29.02
CA VAL A 14 -0.61 -15.32 27.70
C VAL A 14 0.68 -14.48 27.77
N LEU A 15 0.82 -13.56 28.72
CA LEU A 15 2.04 -12.78 28.93
C LEU A 15 3.24 -13.62 29.36
N ILE A 16 3.03 -14.64 30.20
CA ILE A 16 4.08 -15.56 30.65
C ILE A 16 4.57 -16.43 29.49
N LEU A 17 3.65 -17.02 28.70
CA LEU A 17 3.99 -17.76 27.47
C LEU A 17 4.74 -16.88 26.46
N ARG A 18 4.41 -15.59 26.38
CA ARG A 18 5.07 -14.59 25.51
C ARG A 18 6.51 -14.28 25.92
N ILE A 19 6.79 -14.18 27.22
CA ILE A 19 8.15 -13.94 27.73
C ILE A 19 9.04 -15.18 27.51
N LYS A 20 8.50 -16.38 27.74
CA LYS A 20 9.19 -17.66 27.47
C LYS A 20 9.61 -17.77 26.01
N ARG A 21 8.67 -17.58 25.07
CA ARG A 21 8.94 -17.66 23.63
C ARG A 21 10.00 -16.66 23.15
N SER A 22 10.02 -15.45 23.72
CA SER A 22 11.06 -14.45 23.43
C SER A 22 12.45 -14.86 23.93
N MET A 23 12.54 -15.67 24.98
CA MET A 23 13.80 -16.11 25.56
C MET A 23 14.35 -17.38 24.91
N ASP A 24 13.48 -18.28 24.47
CA ASP A 24 13.87 -19.46 23.68
C ASP A 24 14.52 -19.05 22.34
N ILE A 25 13.98 -18.01 21.68
CA ILE A 25 14.54 -17.46 20.43
C ILE A 25 15.94 -16.85 20.64
N MET A 26 16.31 -16.46 21.87
CA MET A 26 17.58 -15.79 22.18
C MET A 26 18.57 -16.68 22.97
N GLY A 27 18.30 -17.98 23.11
CA GLY A 27 19.19 -18.93 23.79
C GLY A 27 19.40 -18.68 25.30
N GLY A 28 18.42 -18.04 25.97
CA GLY A 28 18.48 -17.80 27.42
C GLY A 28 18.00 -18.99 28.27
N PRO A 29 18.33 -19.05 29.57
CA PRO A 29 17.85 -20.11 30.44
C PRO A 29 16.33 -20.06 30.60
N SER A 30 15.65 -21.19 30.34
CA SER A 30 14.20 -21.35 30.48
C SER A 30 13.83 -21.30 31.98
N LEU A 31 12.99 -20.36 32.39
CA LEU A 31 12.43 -20.31 33.74
C LEU A 31 11.05 -20.98 33.79
N THR A 32 10.75 -21.64 34.92
CA THR A 32 9.43 -22.20 35.20
C THR A 32 8.39 -21.10 35.43
N ASP A 33 7.12 -21.38 35.11
CA ASP A 33 6.02 -20.41 35.29
C ASP A 33 5.90 -19.95 36.75
N GLU A 34 6.09 -20.90 37.67
CA GLU A 34 6.08 -20.66 39.12
C GLU A 34 7.14 -19.65 39.56
N LYS A 35 8.37 -19.74 39.00
CA LYS A 35 9.43 -18.76 39.29
C LYS A 35 9.10 -17.38 38.74
N ILE A 36 8.42 -17.28 37.60
CA ILE A 36 8.04 -16.00 36.98
C ILE A 36 6.93 -15.32 37.78
N GLU A 37 5.91 -16.06 38.20
CA GLU A 37 4.82 -15.53 39.04
C GLU A 37 5.34 -15.07 40.40
N LYS A 38 6.18 -15.90 41.05
CA LYS A 38 6.80 -15.54 42.33
C LYS A 38 7.71 -14.31 42.20
N MET A 39 8.43 -14.15 41.09
CA MET A 39 9.27 -12.96 40.81
C MET A 39 8.48 -11.66 40.77
N LYS A 40 7.31 -11.66 40.13
CA LYS A 40 6.43 -10.48 40.06
C LYS A 40 5.81 -10.14 41.40
N SER A 41 5.28 -11.15 42.11
CA SER A 41 4.70 -10.95 43.44
C SER A 41 5.70 -10.33 44.42
N LEU A 42 6.98 -10.71 44.34
CA LEU A 42 8.03 -10.14 45.18
C LEU A 42 8.40 -8.70 44.78
N ASP A 43 8.41 -8.37 43.50
CA ASP A 43 8.62 -6.99 43.01
C ASP A 43 7.48 -6.06 43.43
N GLU A 44 6.23 -6.53 43.35
CA GLU A 44 5.04 -5.81 43.82
C GLU A 44 5.07 -5.56 45.33
N LYS A 45 5.66 -6.50 46.10
CA LYS A 45 5.96 -6.33 47.53
C LYS A 45 7.14 -5.40 47.81
N GLY A 46 7.70 -4.75 46.78
CA GLY A 46 8.79 -3.77 46.90
C GLY A 46 10.18 -4.38 47.10
N TRP A 47 10.38 -5.67 46.79
CA TRP A 47 11.69 -6.30 46.97
C TRP A 47 12.69 -5.84 45.92
N SER A 48 13.95 -5.65 46.33
CA SER A 48 15.02 -5.30 45.39
C SER A 48 15.37 -6.48 44.47
N TYR A 49 15.84 -6.20 43.25
CA TYR A 49 16.17 -7.25 42.28
C TYR A 49 17.22 -8.23 42.80
N ARG A 50 18.18 -7.78 43.64
CA ARG A 50 19.15 -8.66 44.29
C ARG A 50 18.49 -9.60 45.29
N ARG A 51 17.48 -9.12 46.01
CA ARG A 51 16.75 -9.91 47.00
C ARG A 51 15.88 -10.96 46.31
N ILE A 52 15.18 -10.58 45.24
CA ILE A 52 14.39 -11.47 44.40
C ILE A 52 15.27 -12.55 43.74
N ALA A 53 16.47 -12.16 43.25
CA ALA A 53 17.41 -13.09 42.63
C ALA A 53 17.88 -14.19 43.59
N ARG A 54 18.20 -13.81 44.83
CA ARG A 54 18.59 -14.77 45.88
C ARG A 54 17.43 -15.69 46.27
N GLU A 55 16.22 -15.13 46.41
CA GLU A 55 15.02 -15.88 46.81
C GLU A 55 14.61 -16.95 45.79
N LEU A 56 14.82 -16.69 44.50
CA LEU A 56 14.38 -17.57 43.42
C LEU A 56 15.52 -18.45 42.85
N ASP A 57 16.71 -18.32 43.42
CA ASP A 57 17.94 -18.95 42.95
C ASP A 57 18.16 -18.75 41.44
N ILE A 58 18.17 -17.48 41.04
CA ILE A 58 18.36 -17.05 39.64
C ILE A 58 19.27 -15.84 39.60
N SER A 59 19.96 -15.63 38.48
CA SER A 59 20.89 -14.51 38.39
C SER A 59 20.19 -13.15 38.50
N HIS A 60 20.85 -12.20 39.15
CA HIS A 60 20.37 -10.80 39.25
C HIS A 60 20.07 -10.19 37.87
N SER A 61 20.89 -10.52 36.87
CA SER A 61 20.69 -10.12 35.48
C SER A 61 19.41 -10.72 34.87
N THR A 62 19.03 -11.94 35.26
CA THR A 62 17.75 -12.56 34.86
C THR A 62 16.57 -11.83 35.47
N VAL A 63 16.61 -11.50 36.77
CA VAL A 63 15.56 -10.73 37.44
C VAL A 63 15.39 -9.35 36.79
N GLY A 64 16.49 -8.63 36.57
CA GLY A 64 16.47 -7.34 35.90
C GLY A 64 15.95 -7.42 34.46
N ARG A 65 16.25 -8.50 33.73
CA ARG A 65 15.75 -8.72 32.36
C ARG A 65 14.24 -9.01 32.35
N TYR A 66 13.75 -9.81 33.27
CA TYR A 66 12.32 -10.15 33.38
C TYR A 66 11.50 -8.96 33.87
N LEU A 67 11.81 -8.42 35.05
CA LEU A 67 11.07 -7.31 35.65
C LEU A 67 11.29 -5.99 34.90
N GLY A 68 12.46 -5.79 34.28
CA GLY A 68 12.72 -4.65 33.40
C GLY A 68 11.87 -4.64 32.14
N LYS A 69 11.63 -5.82 31.52
CA LYS A 69 10.69 -5.94 30.39
C LYS A 69 9.23 -5.74 30.81
N VAL A 70 8.87 -6.17 32.02
CA VAL A 70 7.53 -5.95 32.60
C VAL A 70 7.30 -4.46 32.92
N LYS A 71 8.30 -3.77 33.48
CA LYS A 71 8.24 -2.31 33.78
C LYS A 71 8.36 -1.41 32.54
N LEU A 72 9.03 -1.86 31.47
CA LEU A 72 9.06 -1.18 30.16
C LEU A 72 7.83 -1.49 29.29
N GLY A 73 6.84 -2.22 29.84
CA GLY A 73 5.69 -2.80 29.16
C GLY A 73 4.72 -1.80 28.53
N LYS A 74 5.14 -1.15 27.44
CA LYS A 74 4.25 -0.79 26.35
C LYS A 74 4.70 -1.61 25.15
N THR A 75 3.95 -2.64 24.82
CA THR A 75 4.04 -3.32 23.54
C THR A 75 2.68 -3.22 22.87
N ALA A 76 2.64 -2.89 21.60
CA ALA A 76 1.41 -2.86 20.80
C ALA A 76 1.42 -4.00 19.77
N TRP A 77 0.26 -4.29 19.17
CA TRP A 77 0.10 -5.27 18.09
C TRP A 77 0.69 -6.63 18.43
N ASP A 78 0.21 -7.25 19.51
CA ASP A 78 0.62 -8.58 19.96
C ASP A 78 2.13 -8.75 20.15
N GLY A 79 2.83 -7.67 20.54
CA GLY A 79 4.27 -7.69 20.79
C GLY A 79 5.13 -7.41 19.56
N LYS A 80 4.54 -7.14 18.39
CA LYS A 80 5.27 -6.74 17.18
C LYS A 80 5.91 -5.36 17.31
N VAL A 81 5.35 -4.51 18.18
CA VAL A 81 5.81 -3.14 18.42
C VAL A 81 6.21 -3.00 19.88
N GLY A 82 7.45 -2.61 20.13
CA GLY A 82 7.98 -2.30 21.44
C GLY A 82 8.45 -0.85 21.52
N PHE A 83 8.26 -0.25 22.70
CA PHE A 83 8.60 1.16 22.91
C PHE A 83 10.01 1.30 23.48
N SER A 84 10.77 2.27 22.98
CA SER A 84 12.02 2.71 23.58
C SER A 84 11.76 3.65 24.78
N LYS A 85 12.80 3.93 25.57
CA LYS A 85 12.73 4.97 26.61
C LYS A 85 12.41 6.35 26.00
N ALA A 86 12.95 6.64 24.82
CA ALA A 86 12.69 7.89 24.12
C ALA A 86 11.23 7.97 23.64
N ASP A 87 10.68 6.86 23.14
CA ASP A 87 9.28 6.78 22.69
C ASP A 87 8.32 7.03 23.87
N SER A 88 8.63 6.41 25.02
CA SER A 88 7.85 6.59 26.25
C SER A 88 7.92 8.02 26.77
N ARG A 89 9.11 8.64 26.73
CA ARG A 89 9.29 10.05 27.14
C ARG A 89 8.54 11.02 26.24
N ARG A 90 8.52 10.77 24.93
CA ARG A 90 7.72 11.53 23.96
C ARG A 90 6.23 11.23 24.02
N LYS A 91 5.81 10.25 24.83
CA LYS A 91 4.41 9.78 24.92
C LYS A 91 3.86 9.40 23.54
N LEU A 92 4.67 8.73 22.72
CA LEU A 92 4.24 8.30 21.40
C LEU A 92 3.06 7.34 21.49
N GLU A 93 2.25 7.37 20.46
CA GLU A 93 1.10 6.50 20.28
C GLU A 93 1.27 5.64 19.04
N ILE A 94 0.72 4.42 19.11
CA ILE A 94 0.67 3.50 17.98
C ILE A 94 -0.80 3.11 17.83
N PRO A 95 -1.41 3.40 16.68
CA PRO A 95 -2.82 3.14 16.47
C PRO A 95 -3.11 1.64 16.56
N ASP A 96 -4.28 1.28 17.06
CA ASP A 96 -4.75 -0.11 17.23
C ASP A 96 -5.28 -0.74 15.94
N LYS A 97 -5.54 0.09 14.92
CA LYS A 97 -5.97 -0.30 13.58
C LYS A 97 -5.25 0.51 12.50
N VAL A 98 -5.28 0.01 11.28
CA VAL A 98 -4.79 0.76 10.10
C VAL A 98 -5.90 1.70 9.66
N THR A 99 -5.65 3.01 9.70
CA THR A 99 -6.58 4.07 9.26
C THR A 99 -6.11 4.70 7.95
N GLY A 100 -6.96 5.54 7.35
CA GLY A 100 -6.57 6.32 6.15
C GLY A 100 -5.31 7.15 6.37
N ASP A 101 -5.17 7.80 7.53
CA ASP A 101 -4.01 8.62 7.85
C ASP A 101 -2.74 7.78 8.03
N VAL A 102 -2.86 6.59 8.63
CA VAL A 102 -1.76 5.60 8.68
C VAL A 102 -1.35 5.18 7.27
N ALA A 103 -2.32 4.93 6.39
CA ALA A 103 -2.06 4.53 5.03
C ALA A 103 -1.36 5.64 4.23
N GLU A 104 -1.76 6.89 4.42
CA GLU A 104 -1.13 8.06 3.80
C GLU A 104 0.31 8.27 4.29
N ILE A 105 0.57 8.18 5.60
CA ILE A 105 1.94 8.21 6.13
C ILE A 105 2.76 7.03 5.58
N ALA A 106 2.17 5.84 5.46
CA ALA A 106 2.84 4.68 4.86
C ALA A 106 3.18 4.92 3.38
N GLY A 107 2.33 5.63 2.64
CA GLY A 107 2.58 6.06 1.26
C GLY A 107 3.77 7.03 1.18
N ALA A 108 3.77 8.06 2.02
CA ALA A 108 4.89 9.01 2.11
C ALA A 108 6.20 8.32 2.51
N LEU A 109 6.12 7.35 3.44
CA LEU A 109 7.27 6.53 3.81
C LEU A 109 7.75 5.62 2.68
N ALA A 110 6.84 5.12 1.86
CA ALA A 110 7.16 4.31 0.69
C ALA A 110 7.91 5.12 -0.38
N GLY A 111 7.58 6.40 -0.50
CA GLY A 111 8.25 7.34 -1.40
C GLY A 111 9.56 7.92 -0.86
N ASP A 112 9.50 9.09 -0.21
CA ASP A 112 10.65 9.81 0.36
C ASP A 112 11.15 9.25 1.71
N GLY A 113 10.44 8.28 2.30
CA GLY A 113 10.80 7.77 3.62
C GLY A 113 12.08 6.95 3.69
N HIS A 114 12.75 6.95 4.83
CA HIS A 114 13.83 6.02 5.14
C HIS A 114 13.62 5.36 6.50
N LEU A 115 13.49 4.04 6.51
CA LEU A 115 13.34 3.21 7.70
C LEU A 115 14.60 2.38 7.87
N HIS A 116 15.45 2.74 8.84
CA HIS A 116 16.70 2.05 9.07
C HIS A 116 16.89 1.70 10.54
N HIS A 117 17.54 0.58 10.81
CA HIS A 117 17.99 0.27 12.16
C HIS A 117 19.44 -0.17 12.14
N TYR A 118 20.22 0.30 13.11
CA TYR A 118 21.56 -0.20 13.36
C TYR A 118 21.49 -1.18 14.53
N LEU A 119 21.94 -2.42 14.31
CA LEU A 119 21.94 -3.47 15.34
C LEU A 119 22.51 -2.93 16.66
N GLY A 120 21.65 -2.90 17.69
CA GLY A 120 22.02 -2.49 19.05
C GLY A 120 22.15 -0.98 19.32
N ARG A 121 21.81 -0.09 18.36
CA ARG A 121 21.98 1.37 18.55
C ARG A 121 20.70 2.18 18.37
N ASP A 122 20.13 2.18 17.18
CA ASP A 122 19.17 3.22 16.80
C ASP A 122 18.15 2.73 15.76
N TYR A 123 16.91 3.22 15.88
CA TYR A 123 15.78 2.96 14.97
C TYR A 123 15.39 4.29 14.34
N ARG A 124 15.88 4.54 13.13
CA ARG A 124 15.66 5.80 12.42
C ARG A 124 14.44 5.71 11.52
N VAL A 125 13.63 6.75 11.62
CA VAL A 125 12.52 7.05 10.74
C VAL A 125 12.73 8.47 10.21
N SER A 126 12.76 8.63 8.89
CA SER A 126 12.80 9.95 8.25
C SER A 126 11.90 9.99 7.03
N ILE A 127 11.47 11.20 6.68
CA ILE A 127 10.86 11.56 5.39
C ILE A 127 11.50 12.88 5.00
N GLU A 128 12.16 12.89 3.85
CA GLU A 128 13.02 13.99 3.39
C GLU A 128 12.90 14.17 1.89
N GLY A 129 12.63 15.40 1.47
CA GLY A 129 12.38 15.73 0.08
C GLY A 129 13.07 17.03 -0.33
N ASP A 130 12.60 17.57 -1.44
CA ASP A 130 13.07 18.81 -2.05
C ASP A 130 12.60 20.02 -1.22
N PRO A 131 13.51 20.90 -0.75
CA PRO A 131 13.16 22.04 0.07
C PRO A 131 12.21 23.06 -0.56
N GLU A 132 12.14 23.12 -1.89
CA GLU A 132 11.28 24.06 -2.61
C GLU A 132 9.91 23.43 -2.90
N LYS A 133 9.88 22.14 -3.25
CA LYS A 133 8.66 21.46 -3.69
C LYS A 133 7.86 20.81 -2.56
N ASP A 134 8.52 20.46 -1.46
CA ASP A 134 7.90 19.63 -0.42
C ASP A 134 7.65 20.36 0.89
N ARG A 135 8.27 21.53 1.09
CA ARG A 135 8.23 22.26 2.35
C ARG A 135 6.81 22.54 2.84
N GLU A 136 5.97 23.15 2.01
CA GLU A 136 4.59 23.53 2.40
C GLU A 136 3.77 22.29 2.82
N TRP A 137 3.84 21.22 2.03
CA TRP A 137 3.18 19.96 2.36
C TRP A 137 3.72 19.32 3.64
N TYR A 138 5.04 19.36 3.84
CA TYR A 138 5.69 18.80 5.02
C TYR A 138 5.23 19.54 6.26
N ASP A 139 5.29 20.87 6.24
CA ASP A 139 5.00 21.75 7.38
C ASP A 139 3.52 21.76 7.76
N GLU A 140 2.61 21.77 6.78
CA GLU A 140 1.18 21.98 7.05
C GLU A 140 0.37 20.69 7.16
N HIS A 141 0.81 19.62 6.48
CA HIS A 141 0.04 18.37 6.40
C HIS A 141 0.77 17.19 7.04
N LEU A 142 2.02 16.92 6.68
CA LEU A 142 2.74 15.76 7.19
C LEU A 142 3.01 15.86 8.70
N THR A 143 3.42 17.02 9.21
CA THR A 143 3.60 17.24 10.66
C THR A 143 2.30 16.98 11.43
N LYS A 144 1.16 17.46 10.91
CA LYS A 144 -0.17 17.27 11.50
C LYS A 144 -0.54 15.79 11.54
N LEU A 145 -0.38 15.08 10.42
CA LEU A 145 -0.63 13.63 10.36
C LEU A 145 0.22 12.86 11.39
N LEU A 146 1.51 13.17 11.49
CA LEU A 146 2.40 12.52 12.46
C LEU A 146 1.99 12.81 13.91
N LYS A 147 1.52 14.03 14.18
CA LYS A 147 1.01 14.43 15.49
C LYS A 147 -0.30 13.71 15.82
N GLU A 148 -1.23 13.63 14.89
CA GLU A 148 -2.54 12.99 15.10
C GLU A 148 -2.42 11.47 15.24
N VAL A 149 -1.62 10.82 14.40
CA VAL A 149 -1.51 9.35 14.37
C VAL A 149 -0.58 8.80 15.46
N HIS A 150 0.51 9.51 15.76
CA HIS A 150 1.57 9.00 16.62
C HIS A 150 1.86 9.86 17.85
N ASN A 151 1.15 10.98 18.04
CA ASN A 151 1.53 12.01 18.99
C ASN A 151 3.01 12.44 18.83
N LEU A 152 3.50 12.39 17.58
CA LEU A 152 4.89 12.70 17.26
C LEU A 152 5.00 14.16 16.82
N GLU A 153 5.63 14.97 17.66
CA GLU A 153 6.07 16.31 17.26
C GLU A 153 7.44 16.22 16.59
N VAL A 154 7.52 16.71 15.35
CA VAL A 154 8.75 16.80 14.57
C VAL A 154 9.04 18.25 14.24
N GLU A 155 10.31 18.59 14.24
CA GLU A 155 10.81 19.85 13.71
C GLU A 155 11.39 19.57 12.32
N MET A 156 10.79 20.18 11.29
CA MET A 156 11.29 20.08 9.92
C MET A 156 12.54 20.95 9.75
N ARG A 157 13.61 20.37 9.20
CA ARG A 157 14.91 21.03 9.08
C ARG A 157 15.48 20.88 7.68
N ILE A 158 16.19 21.91 7.25
CA ILE A 158 17.08 21.79 6.08
C ILE A 158 18.30 21.01 6.52
N ARG A 159 18.67 20.00 5.74
CA ARG A 159 19.98 19.35 5.83
C ARG A 159 20.65 19.47 4.48
N SER A 160 21.83 20.05 4.47
CA SER A 160 22.63 20.26 3.28
C SER A 160 24.02 19.70 3.46
N THR A 161 24.52 19.05 2.43
CA THR A 161 25.94 18.81 2.19
C THR A 161 26.39 19.67 1.02
N GLU A 162 27.65 19.56 0.59
CA GLU A 162 28.12 20.20 -0.64
C GLU A 162 27.36 19.70 -1.89
N ASP A 163 26.88 18.44 -1.86
CA ASP A 163 26.30 17.77 -3.03
C ASP A 163 24.77 17.77 -3.08
N TYR A 164 24.10 17.96 -1.95
CA TYR A 164 22.63 17.93 -1.92
C TYR A 164 22.03 18.74 -0.76
N LYS A 165 20.79 19.18 -0.95
CA LYS A 165 19.99 19.88 0.04
C LYS A 165 18.62 19.22 0.13
N VAL A 166 18.27 18.75 1.32
CA VAL A 166 16.96 18.14 1.61
C VAL A 166 16.25 18.89 2.72
N TYR A 167 14.93 18.77 2.75
CA TYR A 167 14.08 19.28 3.81
C TYR A 167 13.22 18.17 4.37
N GLY A 168 13.13 18.05 5.69
CA GLY A 168 12.36 17.02 6.33
C GLY A 168 12.73 16.79 7.79
N PHE A 169 12.39 15.62 8.30
CA PHE A 169 12.70 15.23 9.67
C PHE A 169 13.43 13.89 9.72
N GLN A 170 14.18 13.68 10.79
CA GLN A 170 14.71 12.37 11.16
C GLN A 170 14.57 12.18 12.66
N VAL A 171 13.94 11.09 13.06
CA VAL A 171 13.71 10.75 14.47
C VAL A 171 14.14 9.32 14.77
N GLY A 172 14.76 9.14 15.94
CA GLY A 172 14.95 7.84 16.56
C GLY A 172 13.67 7.38 17.26
N SER A 173 12.94 6.43 16.69
CA SER A 173 11.72 5.84 17.26
C SER A 173 11.62 4.34 16.98
N LYS A 174 11.69 3.53 18.04
CA LYS A 174 11.55 2.07 17.92
C LYS A 174 10.11 1.69 17.63
N ALA A 175 9.16 2.31 18.33
CA ALA A 175 7.75 2.00 18.20
C ALA A 175 7.24 2.28 16.77
N ILE A 176 7.54 3.47 16.23
CA ILE A 176 7.12 3.86 14.88
C ILE A 176 7.81 2.98 13.83
N PHE A 177 9.13 2.80 13.93
CA PHE A 177 9.85 1.92 13.02
C PHE A 177 9.24 0.51 12.97
N GLN A 178 9.00 -0.09 14.14
CA GLN A 178 8.47 -1.46 14.23
C GLN A 178 7.01 -1.53 13.76
N PHE A 179 6.22 -0.48 13.93
CA PHE A 179 4.87 -0.44 13.40
C PHE A 179 4.88 -0.49 11.86
N TYR A 180 5.58 0.43 11.19
CA TYR A 180 5.62 0.45 9.73
C TYR A 180 6.33 -0.77 9.11
N THR A 181 7.33 -1.34 9.79
CA THR A 181 8.05 -2.52 9.29
C THR A 181 7.42 -3.85 9.69
N ASN A 182 7.20 -4.11 10.98
CA ASN A 182 6.73 -5.42 11.46
C ASN A 182 5.21 -5.61 11.36
N VAL A 183 4.44 -4.51 11.47
CA VAL A 183 2.97 -4.57 11.39
C VAL A 183 2.51 -4.39 9.95
N LEU A 184 2.90 -3.29 9.30
CA LEU A 184 2.48 -3.01 7.92
C LEU A 184 3.32 -3.75 6.87
N GLY A 185 4.59 -4.04 7.14
CA GLY A 185 5.45 -4.77 6.20
C GLY A 185 6.17 -3.88 5.19
N LEU A 186 6.39 -2.59 5.49
CA LEU A 186 7.30 -1.76 4.69
C LEU A 186 8.75 -2.24 4.87
N PRO A 187 9.58 -2.19 3.81
CA PRO A 187 10.96 -2.62 3.89
C PRO A 187 11.80 -1.68 4.76
N SER A 188 12.78 -2.24 5.47
CA SER A 188 13.85 -1.47 6.10
C SER A 188 15.08 -1.41 5.19
N GLY A 189 15.72 -0.24 5.11
CA GLY A 189 16.88 0.02 4.27
C GLY A 189 16.51 0.21 2.81
N GLU A 190 17.28 -0.39 1.90
CA GLU A 190 17.07 -0.27 0.46
C GLU A 190 15.70 -0.80 0.04
N LYS A 191 14.95 0.05 -0.68
CA LYS A 191 13.58 -0.21 -1.15
C LYS A 191 13.53 -0.92 -2.50
N LYS A 192 14.61 -0.85 -3.29
CA LYS A 192 14.71 -1.47 -4.62
C LYS A 192 14.32 -2.94 -4.54
N GLU A 193 13.45 -3.40 -5.44
CA GLU A 193 12.81 -4.73 -5.47
C GLU A 193 11.90 -5.14 -4.29
N LYS A 194 12.07 -4.55 -3.10
CA LYS A 194 11.38 -4.97 -1.87
C LYS A 194 10.08 -4.21 -1.64
N LEU A 195 10.01 -2.97 -2.11
CA LEU A 195 8.86 -2.10 -1.87
C LEU A 195 7.60 -2.66 -2.53
N LYS A 196 6.54 -2.74 -1.73
CA LYS A 196 5.20 -3.19 -2.10
C LYS A 196 4.18 -2.44 -1.23
N VAL A 197 2.94 -2.36 -1.70
CA VAL A 197 1.83 -1.89 -0.87
C VAL A 197 1.56 -2.92 0.24
N PRO A 198 1.48 -2.51 1.52
CA PRO A 198 1.08 -3.37 2.63
C PRO A 198 -0.22 -4.13 2.34
N ASN A 199 -0.27 -5.43 2.66
CA ASN A 199 -1.47 -6.25 2.38
C ASN A 199 -2.73 -5.77 3.11
N SER A 200 -2.59 -5.16 4.28
CA SER A 200 -3.71 -4.58 5.04
C SER A 200 -4.29 -3.34 4.35
N ILE A 201 -3.47 -2.61 3.60
CA ILE A 201 -3.87 -1.43 2.83
C ILE A 201 -4.39 -1.86 1.45
N LEU A 202 -3.70 -2.79 0.80
CA LEU A 202 -4.01 -3.25 -0.56
C LEU A 202 -5.41 -3.86 -0.72
N LYS A 203 -5.96 -4.43 0.35
CA LYS A 203 -7.27 -5.11 0.32
C LYS A 203 -8.45 -4.16 0.54
N ASP A 204 -8.18 -2.94 1.00
CA ASP A 204 -9.20 -1.95 1.33
C ASP A 204 -9.05 -0.76 0.37
N GLU A 205 -10.11 -0.47 -0.36
CA GLU A 205 -10.11 0.53 -1.43
C GLU A 205 -9.79 1.93 -0.91
N GLU A 206 -10.37 2.31 0.24
CA GLU A 206 -10.17 3.63 0.84
C GLU A 206 -8.74 3.77 1.36
N LEU A 207 -8.24 2.76 2.07
CA LEU A 207 -6.86 2.76 2.55
C LEU A 207 -5.86 2.79 1.39
N PHE A 208 -6.13 2.04 0.32
CA PHE A 208 -5.30 2.06 -0.88
C PHE A 208 -5.24 3.46 -1.49
N CYS A 209 -6.38 4.13 -1.70
CA CYS A 209 -6.41 5.50 -2.21
C CYS A 209 -5.59 6.47 -1.34
N ARG A 210 -5.71 6.36 -0.01
CA ARG A 210 -4.93 7.18 0.95
C ARG A 210 -3.43 6.90 0.86
N PHE A 211 -3.03 5.65 0.73
CA PHE A 211 -1.63 5.26 0.50
C PHE A 211 -1.09 5.81 -0.82
N VAL A 212 -1.86 5.69 -1.91
CA VAL A 212 -1.46 6.22 -3.22
C VAL A 212 -1.30 7.74 -3.17
N ARG A 213 -2.18 8.45 -2.45
CA ARG A 213 -2.02 9.89 -2.25
C ARG A 213 -0.69 10.24 -1.59
N GLY A 214 -0.38 9.61 -0.45
CA GLY A 214 0.87 9.87 0.27
C GLY A 214 2.12 9.56 -0.57
N LEU A 215 2.08 8.48 -1.36
CA LEU A 215 3.17 8.13 -2.29
C LEU A 215 3.27 9.12 -3.46
N PHE A 216 2.15 9.60 -3.98
CA PHE A 216 2.13 10.53 -5.08
C PHE A 216 2.57 11.94 -4.66
N ASP A 217 2.22 12.38 -3.46
CA ASP A 217 2.64 13.68 -2.94
C ASP A 217 4.17 13.78 -2.74
N THR A 218 4.88 12.64 -2.68
CA THR A 218 6.36 12.57 -2.65
C THR A 218 6.98 12.29 -4.03
N ASP A 219 6.64 11.16 -4.66
CA ASP A 219 7.29 10.64 -5.87
C ASP A 219 6.45 10.77 -7.14
N GLY A 220 5.22 11.28 -6.99
CA GLY A 220 4.34 11.55 -8.10
C GLY A 220 4.77 12.77 -8.90
N SER A 221 4.27 12.86 -10.12
CA SER A 221 4.41 14.03 -10.99
C SER A 221 3.14 14.24 -11.78
N LEU A 222 2.53 15.41 -11.59
CA LEU A 222 1.54 15.95 -12.51
C LEU A 222 2.21 16.95 -13.45
N TYR A 223 1.93 16.84 -14.75
CA TYR A 223 2.33 17.85 -15.73
C TYR A 223 1.29 17.95 -16.85
N ILE A 224 1.23 19.13 -17.46
CA ILE A 224 0.35 19.42 -18.59
C ILE A 224 1.23 19.49 -19.83
N GLU A 225 0.91 18.67 -20.81
CA GLU A 225 1.58 18.67 -22.10
C GLU A 225 0.69 19.36 -23.14
N ASP A 226 1.27 20.24 -23.95
CA ASP A 226 0.56 20.81 -25.09
C ASP A 226 0.52 19.79 -26.24
N LYS A 227 -0.69 19.37 -26.63
CA LYS A 227 -0.93 18.55 -27.82
C LYS A 227 -1.74 19.33 -28.85
N GLY A 228 -1.06 20.22 -29.56
CA GLY A 228 -1.64 20.98 -30.66
C GLY A 228 -2.63 22.06 -30.19
N GLY A 229 -2.21 22.87 -29.22
CA GLY A 229 -3.03 23.91 -28.59
C GLY A 229 -4.00 23.37 -27.54
N ARG A 230 -3.79 22.15 -27.04
CA ARG A 230 -4.69 21.50 -26.06
C ARG A 230 -3.89 21.02 -24.85
N ASN A 231 -4.30 21.52 -23.68
CA ASN A 231 -3.77 21.09 -22.39
C ASN A 231 -4.14 19.62 -22.10
N TYR A 232 -3.14 18.73 -22.16
CA TYR A 232 -3.28 17.31 -21.94
C TYR A 232 -2.60 16.89 -20.63
N PRO A 233 -3.37 16.68 -19.54
CA PRO A 233 -2.79 16.34 -18.25
C PRO A 233 -2.24 14.92 -18.23
N ARG A 234 -1.13 14.73 -17.52
CA ARG A 234 -0.52 13.43 -17.27
C ARG A 234 -0.12 13.31 -15.81
N ILE A 235 -0.64 12.27 -15.16
CA ILE A 235 -0.25 11.82 -13.82
C ILE A 235 0.77 10.71 -14.02
N GLN A 236 1.91 10.79 -13.35
CA GLN A 236 2.99 9.82 -13.46
C GLN A 236 3.56 9.46 -12.10
N ILE A 237 3.82 8.18 -11.88
CA ILE A 237 4.63 7.66 -10.77
C ILE A 237 5.78 6.87 -11.39
N GLN A 238 7.00 7.12 -10.94
CA GLN A 238 8.19 6.42 -11.41
C GLN A 238 9.04 5.98 -10.22
N LEU A 239 9.23 4.67 -10.06
CA LEU A 239 9.90 4.07 -8.91
C LEU A 239 10.88 2.97 -9.35
N ALA A 240 11.93 2.75 -8.57
CA ALA A 240 12.90 1.69 -8.82
C ALA A 240 12.39 0.28 -8.51
N SER A 241 11.27 0.13 -7.79
CA SER A 241 10.69 -1.18 -7.49
C SER A 241 9.58 -1.50 -8.49
N ARG A 242 9.78 -2.54 -9.30
CA ARG A 242 8.75 -3.05 -10.22
C ARG A 242 7.47 -3.46 -9.53
N LYS A 243 7.61 -4.13 -8.38
CA LYS A 243 6.51 -4.78 -7.66
C LYS A 243 5.43 -3.81 -7.20
N ILE A 244 5.82 -2.65 -6.68
CA ILE A 244 4.84 -1.63 -6.29
C ILE A 244 4.14 -1.04 -7.52
N ILE A 245 4.84 -0.84 -8.64
CA ILE A 245 4.21 -0.35 -9.89
C ILE A 245 3.19 -1.35 -10.43
N GLU A 246 3.48 -2.66 -10.41
CA GLU A 246 2.51 -3.70 -10.81
C GLU A 246 1.28 -3.74 -9.90
N GLN A 247 1.48 -3.52 -8.59
CA GLN A 247 0.37 -3.40 -7.64
C GLN A 247 -0.46 -2.13 -7.88
N LEU A 248 0.19 -0.99 -8.12
CA LEU A 248 -0.49 0.25 -8.44
C LEU A 248 -1.29 0.10 -9.74
N ASP A 249 -0.70 -0.46 -10.80
CA ASP A 249 -1.35 -0.72 -12.08
C ASP A 249 -2.63 -1.54 -11.90
N THR A 250 -2.52 -2.68 -11.22
CA THR A 250 -3.66 -3.58 -11.00
C THR A 250 -4.77 -2.91 -10.19
N ASN A 251 -4.44 -2.23 -9.09
CA ASN A 251 -5.45 -1.69 -8.18
C ASN A 251 -6.04 -0.36 -8.69
N LEU A 252 -5.27 0.46 -9.40
CA LEU A 252 -5.79 1.64 -10.08
C LEU A 252 -6.70 1.26 -11.26
N ASP A 253 -6.37 0.21 -12.02
CA ASP A 253 -7.28 -0.34 -13.03
C ASP A 253 -8.60 -0.85 -12.40
N GLU A 254 -8.51 -1.55 -11.26
CA GLU A 254 -9.67 -1.96 -10.47
C GLU A 254 -10.52 -0.77 -10.00
N LEU A 255 -9.89 0.37 -9.71
CA LEU A 255 -10.53 1.63 -9.33
C LEU A 255 -11.10 2.44 -10.50
N GLY A 256 -10.64 2.20 -11.73
CA GLY A 256 -11.22 2.77 -12.96
C GLY A 256 -10.33 3.68 -13.74
N PHE A 257 -9.07 3.75 -13.34
CA PHE A 257 -8.07 4.45 -14.08
C PHE A 257 -7.68 3.65 -15.33
N VAL A 258 -7.48 4.35 -16.43
CA VAL A 258 -6.84 3.77 -17.61
C VAL A 258 -5.34 3.96 -17.42
N THR A 259 -4.66 2.89 -17.03
CA THR A 259 -3.24 2.88 -16.72
C THR A 259 -2.38 2.59 -17.95
N GLN A 260 -1.19 3.16 -17.98
CA GLN A 260 -0.12 2.82 -18.93
C GLN A 260 1.17 2.58 -18.15
N THR A 261 1.75 1.40 -18.29
CA THR A 261 3.00 1.03 -17.63
C THR A 261 4.16 0.87 -18.60
N ASN A 262 5.33 1.37 -18.23
CA ASN A 262 6.61 1.06 -18.86
C ASN A 262 7.53 0.45 -17.80
N PHE A 263 8.04 -0.75 -18.03
CA PHE A 263 8.97 -1.42 -17.14
C PHE A 263 10.38 -1.41 -17.73
N ASP A 264 11.37 -1.51 -16.85
CA ASP A 264 12.77 -1.67 -17.25
C ASP A 264 13.31 -0.47 -18.04
N VAL A 265 12.83 0.74 -17.69
CA VAL A 265 13.25 2.00 -18.32
C VAL A 265 14.60 2.42 -17.75
N GLU A 266 15.59 2.60 -18.61
CA GLU A 266 16.87 3.15 -18.21
C GLU A 266 16.73 4.65 -17.91
N SER A 267 17.03 5.01 -16.67
CA SER A 267 17.07 6.39 -16.21
C SER A 267 18.51 6.79 -15.95
N HIS A 268 18.98 7.78 -16.70
CA HIS A 268 20.24 8.46 -16.45
C HIS A 268 19.96 9.54 -15.42
N GLY A 269 20.63 9.47 -14.26
CA GLY A 269 20.46 10.49 -13.23
C GLY A 269 20.98 11.86 -13.65
N GLY A 270 21.16 12.76 -12.68
CA GLY A 270 21.77 14.07 -12.92
C GLY A 270 23.19 13.96 -13.51
N PRO A 271 23.85 15.11 -13.81
CA PRO A 271 25.18 15.14 -14.45
C PRO A 271 26.23 14.21 -13.80
N GLN A 272 26.15 14.01 -12.48
CA GLN A 272 27.04 13.16 -11.68
C GLN A 272 26.72 11.65 -11.72
N GLN A 273 25.58 11.25 -12.30
CA GLN A 273 25.09 9.85 -12.33
C GLN A 273 24.93 9.30 -13.76
N ARG A 274 25.40 10.05 -14.78
CA ARG A 274 25.33 9.63 -16.19
C ARG A 274 26.00 8.28 -16.45
N ASP A 275 27.04 7.94 -15.69
CA ASP A 275 27.83 6.72 -15.87
C ASP A 275 27.25 5.49 -15.14
N LYS A 276 26.12 5.64 -14.44
CA LYS A 276 25.44 4.55 -13.71
C LYS A 276 23.94 4.59 -13.97
N PRO A 277 23.48 4.09 -15.13
CA PRO A 277 22.05 4.04 -15.42
C PRO A 277 21.33 3.22 -14.35
N SER A 278 20.17 3.72 -13.94
CA SER A 278 19.29 3.06 -12.97
C SER A 278 18.06 2.55 -13.69
N THR A 279 17.64 1.33 -13.36
CA THR A 279 16.39 0.76 -13.87
C THR A 279 15.22 1.34 -13.09
N MET A 280 14.26 1.92 -13.81
CA MET A 280 13.04 2.49 -13.26
C MET A 280 11.81 1.88 -13.92
N HIS A 281 10.71 1.88 -13.18
CA HIS A 281 9.42 1.41 -13.62
C HIS A 281 8.41 2.55 -13.47
N GLN A 282 7.55 2.71 -14.46
CA GLN A 282 6.72 3.89 -14.60
C GLN A 282 5.27 3.49 -14.80
N LEU A 283 4.37 4.17 -14.09
CA LEU A 283 2.93 4.14 -14.30
C LEU A 283 2.48 5.55 -14.70
N ARG A 284 1.65 5.64 -15.74
CA ARG A 284 1.05 6.88 -16.24
C ARG A 284 -0.45 6.75 -16.34
N LEU A 285 -1.14 7.83 -15.97
CA LEU A 285 -2.55 8.05 -16.20
C LEU A 285 -2.68 9.31 -17.05
N ASN A 286 -3.17 9.15 -18.27
CA ASN A 286 -3.18 10.20 -19.28
C ASN A 286 -4.59 10.77 -19.48
N GLY A 287 -4.67 12.06 -19.76
CA GLY A 287 -5.89 12.74 -20.18
C GLY A 287 -6.80 13.16 -19.02
N ARG A 288 -7.79 14.01 -19.37
CA ARG A 288 -8.66 14.68 -18.40
C ARG A 288 -9.54 13.72 -17.59
N GLY A 289 -9.99 12.61 -18.19
CA GLY A 289 -10.81 11.61 -17.49
C GLY A 289 -10.07 10.98 -16.30
N ASN A 290 -8.82 10.56 -16.50
CA ASN A 290 -7.99 10.04 -15.42
C ASN A 290 -7.70 11.10 -14.34
N LEU A 291 -7.47 12.35 -14.75
CA LEU A 291 -7.24 13.44 -13.80
C LEU A 291 -8.48 13.72 -12.94
N SER A 292 -9.66 13.79 -13.55
CA SER A 292 -10.93 14.01 -12.85
C SER A 292 -11.21 12.87 -11.86
N HIS A 293 -11.08 11.62 -12.31
CA HIS A 293 -11.24 10.44 -11.46
C HIS A 293 -10.21 10.41 -10.31
N TRP A 294 -9.00 10.91 -10.56
CA TRP A 294 -7.95 11.01 -9.54
C TRP A 294 -8.33 12.02 -8.48
N LEU A 295 -8.78 13.22 -8.88
CA LEU A 295 -9.17 14.28 -7.97
C LEU A 295 -10.32 13.86 -7.05
N GLU A 296 -11.26 13.06 -7.56
CA GLU A 296 -12.39 12.54 -6.79
C GLU A 296 -11.96 11.49 -5.76
N LEU A 297 -11.23 10.44 -6.19
CA LEU A 297 -10.95 9.30 -5.32
C LEU A 297 -9.69 9.45 -4.44
N ILE A 298 -8.66 10.12 -4.97
CA ILE A 298 -7.33 10.15 -4.36
C ILE A 298 -7.03 11.59 -3.91
N GLY A 299 -7.11 12.53 -4.84
CA GLY A 299 -6.75 13.94 -4.65
C GLY A 299 -5.25 14.16 -4.53
N PHE A 300 -4.88 15.40 -4.19
CA PHE A 300 -3.51 15.81 -3.90
C PHE A 300 -3.48 16.55 -2.56
N LYS A 301 -2.41 16.39 -1.79
CA LYS A 301 -2.15 17.25 -0.62
C LYS A 301 -0.90 18.10 -0.78
N ASN A 302 -0.01 17.80 -1.72
CA ASN A 302 1.15 18.64 -2.00
C ASN A 302 0.79 19.77 -2.99
N PRO A 303 0.66 21.02 -2.52
CA PRO A 303 0.20 22.12 -3.36
C PRO A 303 1.24 22.53 -4.40
N THR A 304 2.51 22.58 -4.00
CA THR A 304 3.61 23.09 -4.83
C THR A 304 3.94 22.14 -5.98
N ARG A 305 3.94 20.81 -5.75
CA ARG A 305 4.24 19.83 -6.80
C ARG A 305 3.13 19.65 -7.83
N HIS A 306 1.89 19.71 -7.38
CA HIS A 306 0.74 19.20 -8.14
C HIS A 306 -0.35 20.25 -8.31
N ARG A 307 -0.85 20.81 -7.20
CA ARG A 307 -2.02 21.69 -7.24
C ARG A 307 -1.77 22.98 -8.02
N SER A 308 -0.57 23.56 -7.90
CA SER A 308 -0.15 24.77 -8.61
C SER A 308 -0.17 24.63 -10.14
N LYS A 309 -0.16 23.40 -10.65
CA LYS A 309 -0.18 23.09 -12.09
C LYS A 309 -1.58 22.90 -12.66
N LEU A 310 -2.60 22.94 -11.80
CA LEU A 310 -4.00 22.91 -12.21
C LEU A 310 -4.44 24.37 -12.44
N SER A 311 -4.60 24.77 -13.71
CA SER A 311 -5.22 26.07 -14.01
C SER A 311 -6.71 26.04 -13.68
N GLU A 312 -7.29 27.21 -13.39
CA GLU A 312 -8.75 27.33 -13.23
C GLU A 312 -9.45 26.79 -14.48
N GLU A 313 -8.93 27.03 -15.69
CA GLU A 313 -9.47 26.42 -16.92
C GLU A 313 -9.45 24.87 -16.91
N ILE A 314 -8.41 24.22 -16.37
CA ILE A 314 -8.34 22.74 -16.26
C ILE A 314 -9.31 22.23 -15.20
N LEU A 315 -9.49 23.00 -14.13
CA LEU A 315 -10.45 22.74 -13.06
C LEU A 315 -11.89 22.93 -13.59
N GLU A 316 -12.21 24.09 -14.14
CA GLU A 316 -13.51 24.51 -14.67
C GLU A 316 -13.94 23.75 -15.92
N SER A 317 -13.01 23.37 -16.82
CA SER A 317 -13.36 22.67 -18.07
C SER A 317 -13.96 21.28 -17.88
N LYS A 318 -13.93 20.70 -16.66
CA LYS A 318 -14.87 19.67 -16.14
C LYS A 318 -14.96 19.69 -14.59
N LEU A 319 -15.24 20.86 -14.00
CA LEU A 319 -15.90 21.00 -12.68
C LEU A 319 -17.31 21.60 -12.84
N GLY A 320 -17.83 21.60 -14.07
CA GLY A 320 -19.22 21.90 -14.36
C GLY A 320 -20.10 20.70 -14.01
N SER A 321 -20.83 20.84 -12.90
CA SER A 321 -21.86 19.94 -12.36
C SER A 321 -21.36 18.67 -11.67
N GLU A 322 -22.14 18.25 -10.67
CA GLU A 322 -22.07 17.02 -9.89
C GLU A 322 -22.09 15.77 -10.81
N PHE A 323 -21.03 15.53 -11.58
CA PHE A 323 -20.99 14.44 -12.54
C PHE A 323 -20.62 13.14 -11.81
N LYS A 324 -21.61 12.51 -11.16
CA LYS A 324 -21.44 11.16 -10.61
C LYS A 324 -21.71 10.16 -11.71
N TYR A 325 -20.77 9.26 -11.95
CA TYR A 325 -20.93 8.19 -12.95
C TYR A 325 -22.14 7.28 -12.65
N GLU A 326 -22.60 7.27 -11.41
CA GLU A 326 -23.84 6.61 -10.98
C GLU A 326 -25.10 7.21 -11.61
N ASP A 327 -25.15 8.53 -11.85
CA ASP A 327 -26.34 9.22 -12.36
C ASP A 327 -26.56 8.99 -13.87
N ILE A 328 -25.49 8.66 -14.58
CA ILE A 328 -25.49 8.38 -16.03
C ILE A 328 -25.53 6.89 -16.37
N LYS A 329 -25.38 6.00 -15.37
CA LYS A 329 -25.45 4.55 -15.56
C LYS A 329 -26.77 4.12 -16.20
N PRO A 330 -27.96 4.61 -15.78
CA PRO A 330 -29.22 4.27 -16.45
C PRO A 330 -29.19 4.63 -17.94
N LYS A 331 -28.59 5.78 -18.29
CA LYS A 331 -28.47 6.21 -19.69
C LYS A 331 -27.49 5.36 -20.49
N MET A 332 -26.38 4.91 -19.87
CA MET A 332 -25.49 3.94 -20.50
C MET A 332 -26.21 2.61 -20.78
N GLU A 333 -27.06 2.17 -19.86
CA GLU A 333 -27.82 0.90 -19.96
C GLU A 333 -28.81 0.99 -21.12
N GLU A 334 -29.59 2.07 -21.19
CA GLU A 334 -30.50 2.40 -22.29
C GLU A 334 -29.78 2.40 -23.64
N LEU A 335 -28.67 3.15 -23.77
CA LEU A 335 -27.91 3.22 -25.03
C LEU A 335 -27.30 1.85 -25.42
N ARG A 336 -27.01 1.00 -24.43
CA ARG A 336 -26.52 -0.35 -24.69
C ARG A 336 -27.64 -1.28 -25.14
N GLU A 337 -28.85 -1.13 -24.61
CA GLU A 337 -30.06 -1.82 -25.05
C GLU A 337 -30.46 -1.41 -26.48
N GLU A 338 -30.23 -0.15 -26.86
CA GLU A 338 -30.35 0.34 -28.25
C GLU A 338 -29.31 -0.27 -29.21
N GLY A 339 -28.36 -1.07 -28.70
CA GLY A 339 -27.34 -1.75 -29.49
C GLY A 339 -26.06 -0.94 -29.74
N LYS A 340 -25.96 0.30 -29.24
CA LYS A 340 -24.77 1.14 -29.43
C LYS A 340 -23.54 0.52 -28.76
N SER A 341 -22.43 0.48 -29.47
CA SER A 341 -21.14 0.03 -28.96
C SER A 341 -20.65 0.93 -27.83
N TYR A 342 -19.78 0.41 -26.96
CA TYR A 342 -19.18 1.22 -25.88
C TYR A 342 -18.46 2.47 -26.38
N LYS A 343 -17.98 2.45 -27.63
CA LYS A 343 -17.34 3.59 -28.26
C LYS A 343 -18.35 4.67 -28.62
N GLU A 344 -19.46 4.29 -29.23
CA GLU A 344 -20.55 5.21 -29.57
C GLU A 344 -21.16 5.81 -28.30
N ILE A 345 -21.37 5.00 -27.25
CA ILE A 345 -21.86 5.50 -25.96
C ILE A 345 -20.87 6.48 -25.33
N ALA A 346 -19.56 6.19 -25.43
CA ALA A 346 -18.52 7.08 -24.90
C ALA A 346 -18.47 8.42 -25.65
N GLU A 347 -18.62 8.39 -26.96
CA GLU A 347 -18.68 9.61 -27.79
C GLU A 347 -19.96 10.41 -27.51
N GLU A 348 -21.10 9.74 -27.33
CA GLU A 348 -22.41 10.36 -27.09
C GLU A 348 -22.54 10.98 -25.70
N LEU A 349 -21.99 10.32 -24.68
CA LEU A 349 -22.03 10.81 -23.29
C LEU A 349 -20.81 11.68 -22.93
N ASP A 350 -19.97 12.03 -23.91
CA ASP A 350 -18.69 12.74 -23.72
C ASP A 350 -17.81 12.10 -22.63
N ILE A 351 -17.78 10.76 -22.63
CA ILE A 351 -16.99 9.95 -21.73
C ILE A 351 -15.67 9.62 -22.42
N PRO A 352 -14.50 9.94 -21.81
CA PRO A 352 -13.21 9.86 -22.49
C PRO A 352 -12.77 8.47 -22.93
N SER A 353 -13.41 7.42 -22.42
CA SER A 353 -12.98 6.05 -22.63
C SER A 353 -14.18 5.11 -22.83
N PRO A 354 -14.26 4.40 -23.97
CA PRO A 354 -15.19 3.29 -24.17
C PRO A 354 -15.07 2.21 -23.10
N HIS A 355 -13.87 2.03 -22.54
CA HIS A 355 -13.65 1.08 -21.46
C HIS A 355 -14.40 1.47 -20.19
N THR A 356 -14.52 2.77 -19.90
CA THR A 356 -15.28 3.29 -18.75
C THR A 356 -16.75 2.90 -18.87
N ILE A 357 -17.37 3.01 -20.05
CA ILE A 357 -18.76 2.58 -20.29
C ILE A 357 -18.92 1.09 -20.03
N TRP A 358 -18.08 0.27 -20.66
CA TRP A 358 -18.09 -1.18 -20.45
C TRP A 358 -17.97 -1.51 -18.96
N ARG A 359 -17.13 -0.78 -18.22
CA ARG A 359 -16.85 -1.03 -16.82
C ARG A 359 -18.03 -0.69 -15.91
N TYR A 360 -18.69 0.45 -16.13
CA TYR A 360 -19.86 0.86 -15.32
C TYR A 360 -21.09 0.00 -15.61
N LEU A 361 -21.32 -0.37 -16.87
CA LEU A 361 -22.37 -1.32 -17.26
C LEU A 361 -22.14 -2.74 -16.73
N ASN A 362 -20.88 -3.13 -16.56
CA ASN A 362 -20.50 -4.43 -16.02
C ASN A 362 -20.12 -4.38 -14.53
N ARG A 363 -20.31 -3.24 -13.85
CA ARG A 363 -20.19 -3.08 -12.40
C ARG A 363 -21.44 -3.72 -11.77
N GLY A 364 -21.44 -5.05 -11.72
CA GLY A 364 -22.55 -5.82 -11.17
C GLY A 364 -22.64 -5.68 -9.66
N GLU A 365 -23.85 -5.48 -9.16
CA GLU A 365 -24.21 -5.64 -7.75
C GLU A 365 -24.07 -7.12 -7.36
N GLY A 366 -23.16 -7.40 -6.42
CA GLY A 366 -23.03 -8.70 -5.78
C GLY A 366 -22.38 -9.80 -6.63
N GLY A 367 -21.44 -10.51 -6.01
CA GLY A 367 -20.72 -11.65 -6.58
C GLY A 367 -19.36 -11.81 -5.92
N VAL A 368 -18.85 -13.03 -5.87
CA VAL A 368 -17.57 -13.36 -5.25
C VAL A 368 -16.43 -12.99 -6.22
N LYS A 369 -15.32 -12.42 -5.74
CA LYS A 369 -14.14 -12.20 -6.60
C LYS A 369 -13.60 -13.56 -7.05
N VAL A 370 -13.05 -13.66 -8.26
CA VAL A 370 -12.39 -14.89 -8.74
C VAL A 370 -11.31 -15.39 -7.78
N SER A 371 -10.63 -14.47 -7.08
CA SER A 371 -9.63 -14.79 -6.06
C SER A 371 -10.19 -15.43 -4.79
N GLU A 372 -11.50 -15.30 -4.54
CA GLU A 372 -12.20 -15.73 -3.32
C GLU A 372 -13.00 -17.02 -3.52
N ILE A 373 -13.09 -17.53 -4.76
CA ILE A 373 -13.73 -18.81 -5.08
C ILE A 373 -12.87 -19.97 -4.56
N ALA A 374 -13.50 -21.00 -3.97
CA ALA A 374 -12.81 -22.21 -3.50
C ALA A 374 -12.01 -22.86 -4.66
N GLY A 375 -10.76 -23.24 -4.40
CA GLY A 375 -9.80 -23.64 -5.45
C GLY A 375 -8.99 -22.50 -6.09
N GLY A 376 -9.33 -21.26 -5.74
CA GLY A 376 -8.63 -20.04 -6.11
C GLY A 376 -8.71 -19.70 -7.61
N GLY A 377 -7.96 -18.67 -8.01
CA GLY A 377 -7.95 -18.20 -9.40
C GLY A 377 -7.43 -19.23 -10.42
N GLN A 378 -6.82 -20.35 -9.99
CA GLN A 378 -6.33 -21.41 -10.87
C GLN A 378 -7.43 -22.35 -11.36
N GLU A 379 -8.42 -22.66 -10.53
CA GLU A 379 -9.56 -23.50 -10.90
C GLU A 379 -10.46 -22.76 -11.88
N VAL A 380 -10.81 -21.51 -11.53
CA VAL A 380 -11.54 -20.60 -12.42
C VAL A 380 -10.81 -20.38 -13.75
N ARG A 381 -9.47 -20.28 -13.71
CA ARG A 381 -8.65 -20.16 -14.94
C ARG A 381 -8.77 -21.39 -15.83
N ARG A 382 -8.73 -22.60 -15.27
CA ARG A 382 -8.89 -23.85 -16.02
C ARG A 382 -10.26 -23.93 -16.68
N GLU A 383 -11.30 -23.62 -15.92
CA GLU A 383 -12.68 -23.60 -16.44
C GLU A 383 -12.87 -22.55 -17.55
N ILE A 384 -12.30 -21.35 -17.39
CA ILE A 384 -12.34 -20.34 -18.45
C ILE A 384 -11.62 -20.85 -19.71
N ILE A 385 -10.46 -21.50 -19.58
CA ILE A 385 -9.73 -22.05 -20.74
C ILE A 385 -10.56 -23.13 -21.44
N ASP A 386 -11.26 -23.99 -20.70
CA ASP A 386 -12.12 -25.04 -21.26
C ASP A 386 -13.34 -24.45 -21.99
N LEU A 387 -13.93 -23.40 -21.41
CA LEU A 387 -15.06 -22.68 -22.00
C LEU A 387 -14.68 -21.74 -23.15
N MET A 388 -13.40 -21.43 -23.31
CA MET A 388 -12.89 -20.61 -24.42
C MET A 388 -12.91 -21.43 -25.71
N PRO A 389 -13.69 -21.02 -26.74
CA PRO A 389 -13.74 -21.77 -27.98
C PRO A 389 -12.46 -21.58 -28.80
N ARG A 390 -12.07 -22.62 -29.55
CA ARG A 390 -10.95 -22.57 -30.51
C ARG A 390 -11.21 -21.63 -31.70
N ARG A 391 -12.45 -21.15 -31.89
CA ARG A 391 -12.85 -20.19 -32.95
C ARG A 391 -13.46 -18.92 -32.34
N ARG A 392 -13.23 -17.77 -32.98
CA ARG A 392 -13.33 -16.39 -32.43
C ARG A 392 -14.72 -15.86 -32.05
N ASN A 393 -15.80 -16.64 -32.13
CA ASN A 393 -17.16 -16.08 -32.15
C ASN A 393 -18.05 -16.37 -30.92
N VAL A 394 -17.47 -16.64 -29.74
CA VAL A 394 -18.29 -16.68 -28.51
C VAL A 394 -18.09 -15.39 -27.73
N GLU A 395 -19.20 -14.74 -27.43
CA GLU A 395 -19.21 -13.51 -26.66
C GLU A 395 -18.78 -13.79 -25.22
N SER A 396 -17.97 -12.88 -24.66
CA SER A 396 -17.43 -13.04 -23.32
C SER A 396 -18.53 -13.13 -22.23
N GLY A 397 -19.75 -12.65 -22.50
CA GLY A 397 -20.91 -12.81 -21.61
C GLY A 397 -21.39 -14.26 -21.51
N GLU A 398 -21.41 -15.00 -22.62
CA GLU A 398 -21.84 -16.40 -22.64
C GLU A 398 -20.85 -17.31 -21.88
N ILE A 399 -19.55 -16.99 -21.96
CA ILE A 399 -18.52 -17.69 -21.18
C ILE A 399 -18.73 -17.47 -19.68
N LEU A 400 -19.10 -16.25 -19.27
CA LEU A 400 -19.39 -15.95 -17.87
C LEU A 400 -20.60 -16.73 -17.37
N GLU A 401 -21.70 -16.76 -18.13
CA GLU A 401 -22.91 -17.48 -17.74
C GLU A 401 -22.62 -18.97 -17.52
N ARG A 402 -21.97 -19.62 -18.48
CA ARG A 402 -21.56 -21.03 -18.37
C ARG A 402 -20.60 -21.29 -17.21
N LEU A 403 -19.69 -20.37 -16.94
CA LEU A 403 -18.75 -20.48 -15.83
C LEU A 403 -19.46 -20.38 -14.47
N GLN A 404 -20.39 -19.44 -14.33
CA GLN A 404 -21.18 -19.29 -13.11
C GLN A 404 -22.08 -20.51 -12.87
N GLU A 405 -22.66 -21.07 -13.93
CA GLU A 405 -23.45 -22.31 -13.86
C GLU A 405 -22.61 -23.50 -13.39
N ARG A 406 -21.41 -23.68 -13.96
CA ARG A 406 -20.48 -24.75 -13.55
C ARG A 406 -20.02 -24.63 -12.11
N LEU A 407 -19.71 -23.41 -11.67
CA LEU A 407 -19.16 -23.17 -10.33
C LEU A 407 -20.23 -22.99 -9.26
N GLY A 408 -21.51 -22.86 -9.63
CA GLY A 408 -22.62 -22.62 -8.71
C GLY A 408 -22.49 -21.33 -7.90
N VAL A 409 -21.68 -20.37 -8.37
CA VAL A 409 -21.38 -19.12 -7.66
C VAL A 409 -21.56 -17.95 -8.62
N LYS A 410 -22.22 -16.90 -8.14
CA LYS A 410 -22.30 -15.62 -8.86
C LYS A 410 -20.91 -14.96 -8.83
N ILE A 411 -20.28 -14.84 -9.99
CA ILE A 411 -18.94 -14.29 -10.12
C ILE A 411 -19.09 -12.81 -10.43
N ARG A 412 -18.29 -11.97 -9.75
CA ARG A 412 -18.24 -10.55 -10.09
C ARG A 412 -17.77 -10.40 -11.55
N LYS A 413 -18.65 -9.90 -12.43
CA LYS A 413 -18.40 -9.69 -13.88
C LYS A 413 -17.01 -9.14 -14.17
N GLN A 414 -16.64 -8.06 -13.48
CA GLN A 414 -15.32 -7.41 -13.59
C GLN A 414 -14.16 -8.39 -13.31
N SER A 415 -14.27 -9.18 -12.24
CA SER A 415 -13.23 -10.15 -11.85
C SER A 415 -13.08 -11.28 -12.88
N PHE A 416 -14.18 -11.74 -13.46
CA PHE A 416 -14.16 -12.70 -14.57
C PHE A 416 -13.46 -12.12 -15.82
N TYR A 417 -13.87 -10.93 -16.25
CA TYR A 417 -13.34 -10.34 -17.48
C TYR A 417 -11.85 -9.98 -17.37
N GLN A 418 -11.36 -9.60 -16.18
CA GLN A 418 -9.93 -9.43 -15.92
C GLN A 418 -9.17 -10.75 -16.11
N GLN A 419 -9.68 -11.85 -15.55
CA GLN A 419 -9.09 -13.17 -15.71
C GLN A 419 -9.09 -13.61 -17.18
N LEU A 420 -10.19 -13.38 -17.90
CA LEU A 420 -10.32 -13.65 -19.32
C LEU A 420 -9.35 -12.81 -20.18
N SER A 421 -9.19 -11.52 -19.85
CA SER A 421 -8.24 -10.65 -20.57
C SER A 421 -6.79 -11.06 -20.33
N ARG A 422 -6.43 -11.48 -19.12
CA ARG A 422 -5.09 -12.02 -18.83
C ARG A 422 -4.81 -13.27 -19.65
N LEU A 423 -5.75 -14.21 -19.68
CA LEU A 423 -5.66 -15.43 -20.50
C LEU A 423 -5.47 -15.13 -21.99
N ARG A 424 -6.25 -14.18 -22.54
CA ARG A 424 -6.10 -13.78 -23.95
C ARG A 424 -4.75 -13.13 -24.25
N LYS A 425 -4.20 -12.32 -23.32
CA LYS A 425 -2.85 -11.75 -23.46
C LYS A 425 -1.78 -12.83 -23.45
N GLU A 426 -1.87 -13.79 -22.52
CA GLU A 426 -0.96 -14.94 -22.44
C GLU A 426 -1.01 -15.81 -23.71
N GLU A 427 -2.21 -16.12 -24.22
CA GLU A 427 -2.38 -16.89 -25.46
C GLU A 427 -1.76 -16.17 -26.66
N LYS A 428 -1.89 -14.83 -26.73
CA LYS A 428 -1.26 -14.01 -27.77
C LYS A 428 0.27 -14.07 -27.67
N ILE A 429 0.83 -13.97 -26.47
CA ILE A 429 2.27 -14.08 -26.22
C ILE A 429 2.77 -15.48 -26.63
N GLU A 430 2.04 -16.53 -26.28
CA GLU A 430 2.40 -17.91 -26.60
C GLU A 430 2.34 -18.19 -28.12
N LYS A 431 1.36 -17.63 -28.83
CA LYS A 431 1.31 -17.68 -30.31
C LYS A 431 2.51 -16.98 -30.94
N ILE A 432 2.90 -15.82 -30.42
CA ILE A 432 4.09 -15.09 -30.89
C ILE A 432 5.36 -15.92 -30.65
N ARG A 433 5.50 -16.52 -29.46
CA ARG A 433 6.62 -17.41 -29.13
C ARG A 433 6.69 -18.60 -30.09
N ARG A 434 5.58 -19.30 -30.32
CA ARG A 434 5.54 -20.43 -31.26
C ARG A 434 5.88 -20.02 -32.70
N GLY A 435 5.45 -18.85 -33.13
CA GLY A 435 5.83 -18.29 -34.44
C GLY A 435 7.33 -18.01 -34.54
N LEU A 436 7.92 -17.43 -33.50
CA LEU A 436 9.36 -17.15 -33.43
C LEU A 436 10.19 -18.45 -33.39
N TYR A 437 9.78 -19.45 -32.60
CA TYR A 437 10.43 -20.76 -32.59
C TYR A 437 10.29 -21.51 -33.93
N GLY A 438 9.16 -21.35 -34.63
CA GLY A 438 8.97 -21.89 -35.97
C GLY A 438 9.90 -21.25 -37.02
N LEU A 439 10.14 -19.94 -36.92
CA LEU A 439 11.08 -19.21 -37.78
C LEU A 439 12.55 -19.58 -37.49
N LEU A 440 12.91 -19.74 -36.22
CA LEU A 440 14.25 -20.17 -35.80
C LEU A 440 14.58 -21.60 -36.27
N ASN A 441 13.60 -22.51 -36.27
CA ASN A 441 13.78 -23.88 -36.75
C ASN A 441 13.75 -24.02 -38.29
N GLN A 442 13.41 -22.97 -39.04
CA GLN A 442 13.54 -22.93 -40.51
C GLN A 442 14.88 -22.35 -40.98
N GLN A 443 15.68 -21.78 -40.08
CA GLN A 443 17.01 -21.22 -40.36
C GLN A 443 18.17 -22.13 -39.91
N ILE A 444 17.86 -23.30 -39.33
CA ILE A 444 18.78 -24.40 -39.04
C ILE A 444 18.45 -25.53 -40.02
#